data_AF-A0A4R0IYE6-F1
#
_entry.id   AF-A0A4R0IYE6-F1
#
_cell.length_a   1.000
_cell.length_b   1.000
_cell.length_c   1.000
_cell.angle_alpha   90.00
_cell.angle_beta   90.00
_cell.angle_gamma   90.00
#
_symmetry.space_group_name_H-M   'P 1'
#
loop_
_entity.id
_entity.type
_entity.pdbx_description
1 polymer ?
#
loop_
_entity_poly.entity_id
_entity_poly.type
_entity_poly.pdbx_seq_one_letter_code
_entity_poly.pdbx_strand_id
1 'polypeptide(L)'
;MTERFPVPRPITTEEREFVATVEESMRPAFLEAVGREFGPYGRPTDEVVEQMSAAAPGHRLQTAVEANMSRSTHFDALPAEERSAVAEQAALVTAKRIDARLTVQAADSRLGELVGKGADRLLRGEYEKVAQEAGGEVGLVLGGAINRARFVHQLAETQRHAAAGVTPPGRRPESRTATSTPDTPTTKPADRTRPNRPQPHTRG
;
A
#
# COMPACT_ATOMS: atom_id res chain seq x y z
N MET A 1 -18.98 -16.32 -6.14
CA MET A 1 -17.75 -16.48 -5.34
C MET A 1 -17.03 -15.15 -5.35
N THR A 2 -16.48 -14.69 -4.22
CA THR A 2 -15.60 -13.51 -4.21
C THR A 2 -14.18 -13.97 -4.52
N GLU A 3 -13.66 -13.63 -5.70
CA GLU A 3 -12.24 -13.80 -5.96
C GLU A 3 -11.45 -12.92 -4.98
N ARG A 4 -10.55 -13.55 -4.23
CA ARG A 4 -9.56 -12.81 -3.45
C ARG A 4 -8.54 -12.28 -4.45
N PHE A 5 -8.29 -10.96 -4.44
CA PHE A 5 -7.16 -10.39 -5.16
C PHE A 5 -5.89 -11.22 -4.84
N PRO A 6 -5.12 -11.65 -5.85
CA PRO A 6 -3.97 -12.50 -5.62
C PRO A 6 -2.96 -11.80 -4.70
N VAL A 7 -2.27 -12.58 -3.86
CA VAL A 7 -1.17 -12.07 -3.05
C VAL A 7 0.05 -11.95 -3.97
N PRO A 8 0.71 -10.78 -4.07
CA PRO A 8 1.98 -10.68 -4.76
C PRO A 8 2.99 -11.61 -4.08
N ARG A 9 3.73 -12.38 -4.88
CA ARG A 9 4.78 -13.27 -4.39
C ARG A 9 6.14 -12.55 -4.48
N PRO A 10 7.06 -12.79 -3.53
CA PRO A 10 8.46 -12.43 -3.72
C PRO A 10 9.01 -12.95 -5.06
N ILE A 11 10.00 -12.26 -5.61
CA ILE A 11 10.69 -12.71 -6.83
C ILE A 11 11.59 -13.92 -6.53
N THR A 12 11.87 -14.74 -7.55
CA THR A 12 12.82 -15.86 -7.36
C THR A 12 14.28 -15.37 -7.29
N THR A 13 15.20 -16.25 -6.89
CA THR A 13 16.64 -15.95 -6.89
C THR A 13 17.13 -15.60 -8.29
N GLU A 14 16.72 -16.39 -9.28
CA GLU A 14 17.06 -16.21 -10.70
C GLU A 14 16.49 -14.91 -11.26
N GLU A 15 15.29 -14.51 -10.83
CA GLU A 15 14.70 -13.22 -11.17
C GLU A 15 15.46 -12.05 -10.53
N ARG A 16 16.03 -12.22 -9.33
CA ARG A 16 16.89 -11.21 -8.69
C ARG A 16 18.28 -11.13 -9.33
N GLU A 17 18.85 -12.25 -9.75
CA GLU A 17 20.11 -12.31 -10.52
C GLU A 17 19.95 -11.62 -11.89
N PHE A 18 18.79 -11.79 -12.54
CA PHE A 18 18.43 -11.00 -13.73
C PHE A 18 18.37 -9.50 -13.42
N VAL A 19 17.66 -9.08 -12.37
CA VAL A 19 17.61 -7.67 -11.95
C VAL A 19 19.01 -7.11 -11.67
N ALA A 20 19.87 -7.87 -11.00
CA ALA A 20 21.27 -7.49 -10.75
C ALA A 20 22.07 -7.30 -12.05
N THR A 21 21.95 -8.25 -12.99
CA THR A 21 22.60 -8.16 -14.31
C THR A 21 22.19 -6.90 -15.07
N VAL A 22 20.89 -6.57 -15.06
CA VAL A 22 20.38 -5.35 -15.70
C VAL A 22 20.88 -4.10 -14.95
N GLU A 23 20.85 -4.07 -13.61
CA GLU A 23 21.34 -2.97 -12.77
C GLU A 23 22.85 -2.72 -12.88
N GLU A 24 23.66 -3.74 -13.19
CA GLU A 24 25.10 -3.60 -13.47
C GLU A 24 25.38 -3.08 -14.88
N SER A 25 24.50 -3.35 -15.85
CA SER A 25 24.59 -2.78 -17.19
C SER A 25 24.22 -1.28 -17.22
N MET A 26 23.49 -0.78 -16.23
CA MET A 26 23.05 0.61 -16.16
C MET A 26 24.22 1.57 -15.89
N ARG A 27 24.35 2.58 -16.75
CA ARG A 27 25.31 3.66 -16.57
C ARG A 27 24.80 4.63 -15.48
N PRO A 28 25.64 5.29 -14.67
CA PRO A 28 25.18 6.02 -13.48
C PRO A 28 24.14 7.12 -13.76
N ALA A 29 24.21 7.82 -14.90
CA ALA A 29 23.20 8.82 -15.28
C ALA A 29 21.82 8.21 -15.65
N PHE A 30 21.74 6.89 -15.86
CA PHE A 30 20.48 6.17 -16.03
C PHE A 30 19.90 5.75 -14.68
N LEU A 31 20.73 5.30 -13.72
CA LEU A 31 20.29 5.12 -12.33
C LEU A 31 19.79 6.46 -11.73
N GLU A 32 20.41 7.59 -12.09
CA GLU A 32 19.92 8.93 -11.78
C GLU A 32 18.54 9.21 -12.40
N ALA A 33 18.32 8.86 -13.67
CA ALA A 33 17.03 9.05 -14.35
C ALA A 33 15.91 8.15 -13.77
N VAL A 34 16.23 6.92 -13.38
CA VAL A 34 15.32 6.02 -12.65
C VAL A 34 15.01 6.60 -11.26
N GLY A 35 16.02 7.10 -10.53
CA GLY A 35 15.81 7.78 -9.25
C GLY A 35 14.95 9.04 -9.36
N ARG A 36 15.02 9.76 -10.49
CA ARG A 36 14.15 10.91 -10.82
C ARG A 36 12.69 10.49 -11.04
N GLU A 37 12.43 9.46 -11.82
CA GLU A 37 11.07 8.96 -12.10
C GLU A 37 10.41 8.38 -10.82
N PHE A 38 11.13 7.51 -10.10
CA PHE A 38 10.57 6.80 -8.95
C PHE A 38 10.74 7.54 -7.61
N GLY A 39 11.58 8.56 -7.50
CA GLY A 39 11.86 9.33 -6.28
C GLY A 39 10.78 10.35 -5.88
N PRO A 40 10.55 10.63 -4.58
CA PRO A 40 9.39 11.42 -4.13
C PRO A 40 9.32 12.85 -4.64
N TYR A 41 8.18 13.20 -5.25
CA TYR A 41 7.76 14.60 -5.45
C TYR A 41 7.86 15.38 -4.13
N GLY A 42 8.78 16.32 -4.04
CA GLY A 42 9.01 17.17 -2.86
C GLY A 42 10.08 16.67 -1.87
N ARG A 43 10.77 15.56 -2.14
CA ARG A 43 12.09 15.28 -1.52
C ARG A 43 13.23 15.64 -2.49
N PRO A 44 14.47 15.82 -2.01
CA PRO A 44 15.63 15.80 -2.88
C PRO A 44 15.71 14.43 -3.56
N THR A 45 15.68 14.41 -4.90
CA THR A 45 15.88 13.19 -5.69
C THR A 45 17.22 12.52 -5.36
N ASP A 46 18.22 13.34 -5.03
CA ASP A 46 19.57 12.92 -4.71
C ASP A 46 19.61 11.93 -3.52
N GLU A 47 18.73 12.07 -2.51
CA GLU A 47 18.61 11.10 -1.41
C GLU A 47 18.30 9.68 -1.92
N VAL A 48 17.43 9.57 -2.93
CA VAL A 48 17.02 8.29 -3.51
C VAL A 48 18.13 7.75 -4.40
N VAL A 49 18.78 8.61 -5.20
CA VAL A 49 19.91 8.22 -6.06
C VAL A 49 21.11 7.76 -5.22
N GLU A 50 21.38 8.38 -4.07
CA GLU A 50 22.38 7.92 -3.11
C GLU A 50 22.03 6.55 -2.53
N GLN A 51 20.78 6.35 -2.07
CA GLN A 51 20.31 5.06 -1.55
C GLN A 51 20.38 3.95 -2.61
N MET A 52 19.95 4.22 -3.85
CA MET A 52 20.09 3.31 -4.99
C MET A 52 21.57 3.02 -5.33
N SER A 53 22.47 4.00 -5.17
CA SER A 53 23.89 3.82 -5.46
C SER A 53 24.62 3.03 -4.36
N ALA A 54 24.17 3.15 -3.12
CA ALA A 54 24.64 2.36 -1.98
C ALA A 54 24.05 0.94 -1.94
N ALA A 55 22.89 0.72 -2.56
CA ALA A 55 22.26 -0.59 -2.64
C ALA A 55 23.06 -1.56 -3.54
N ALA A 56 23.06 -2.84 -3.13
CA ALA A 56 23.64 -3.92 -3.89
C ALA A 56 22.87 -4.15 -5.21
N PRO A 57 23.54 -4.66 -6.27
CA PRO A 57 22.87 -5.18 -7.45
C PRO A 57 21.77 -6.20 -7.09
N GLY A 58 20.62 -6.11 -7.74
CA GLY A 58 19.43 -6.90 -7.43
C GLY A 58 18.48 -6.22 -6.43
N HIS A 59 18.79 -4.99 -6.03
CA HIS A 59 18.01 -4.20 -5.07
C HIS A 59 17.91 -2.70 -5.40
N ARG A 60 18.66 -2.15 -6.37
CA ARG A 60 18.64 -0.69 -6.63
C ARG A 60 17.30 -0.20 -7.14
N LEU A 61 16.69 -0.95 -8.06
CA LEU A 61 15.34 -0.69 -8.56
C LEU A 61 14.29 -0.92 -7.46
N GLN A 62 14.51 -1.89 -6.57
CA GLN A 62 13.65 -2.13 -5.40
C GLN A 62 13.65 -0.90 -4.47
N THR A 63 14.83 -0.36 -4.12
CA THR A 63 14.96 0.88 -3.31
C THR A 63 14.22 2.06 -3.95
N ALA A 64 14.32 2.23 -5.27
CA ALA A 64 13.60 3.29 -6.00
C ALA A 64 12.06 3.14 -5.88
N VAL A 65 11.56 1.90 -6.01
CA VAL A 65 10.13 1.60 -5.86
C VAL A 65 9.65 1.71 -4.41
N GLU A 66 10.45 1.29 -3.42
CA GLU A 66 10.12 1.43 -2.00
C GLU A 66 10.02 2.91 -1.61
N ALA A 67 10.93 3.76 -2.11
CA ALA A 67 10.83 5.21 -1.98
C ALA A 67 9.54 5.76 -2.63
N ASN A 68 9.10 5.20 -3.76
CA ASN A 68 7.82 5.54 -4.38
C ASN A 68 6.62 5.14 -3.52
N MET A 69 6.59 3.89 -3.05
CA MET A 69 5.53 3.35 -2.19
C MET A 69 5.40 4.11 -0.88
N SER A 70 6.52 4.56 -0.29
CA SER A 70 6.53 5.34 0.95
C SER A 70 5.75 6.67 0.90
N ARG A 71 5.39 7.16 -0.29
CA ARG A 71 4.57 8.37 -0.49
C ARG A 71 3.08 8.14 -0.17
N SER A 72 2.60 6.89 -0.26
CA SER A 72 1.17 6.59 -0.39
C SER A 72 0.67 5.75 0.78
N THR A 73 -0.13 6.39 1.64
CA THR A 73 -0.74 5.77 2.83
C THR A 73 -1.66 4.58 2.51
N HIS A 74 -2.00 4.35 1.24
CA HIS A 74 -2.63 3.11 0.82
C HIS A 74 -1.74 1.88 1.13
N PHE A 75 -0.41 1.96 0.98
CA PHE A 75 0.46 0.82 1.23
C PHE A 75 0.57 0.46 2.72
N ASP A 76 0.30 1.39 3.65
CA ASP A 76 0.33 1.11 5.09
C ASP A 76 -0.78 0.15 5.57
N ALA A 77 -1.80 -0.10 4.73
CA ALA A 77 -2.80 -1.13 4.96
C ALA A 77 -2.37 -2.55 4.49
N LEU A 78 -1.15 -2.71 3.94
CA LEU A 78 -0.59 -4.01 3.55
C LEU A 78 0.43 -4.52 4.59
N PRO A 79 0.52 -5.85 4.82
CA PRO A 79 1.63 -6.47 5.56
C PRO A 79 3.01 -6.08 5.01
N ALA A 80 4.05 -6.12 5.85
CA ALA A 80 5.40 -5.76 5.45
C ALA A 80 5.95 -6.68 4.34
N GLU A 81 5.62 -7.96 4.43
CA GLU A 81 5.97 -9.02 3.48
C GLU A 81 5.28 -8.79 2.13
N GLU A 82 4.00 -8.38 2.14
CA GLU A 82 3.28 -8.03 0.92
C GLU A 82 3.83 -6.74 0.29
N ARG A 83 4.23 -5.74 1.08
CA ARG A 83 4.90 -4.54 0.56
C ARG A 83 6.25 -4.88 -0.10
N SER A 84 7.07 -5.71 0.54
CA SER A 84 8.34 -6.17 -0.05
C SER A 84 8.11 -6.91 -1.37
N ALA A 85 7.14 -7.84 -1.41
CA ALA A 85 6.79 -8.57 -2.62
C ALA A 85 6.27 -7.65 -3.75
N VAL A 86 5.51 -6.58 -3.44
CA VAL A 86 5.11 -5.57 -4.43
C VAL A 86 6.31 -4.82 -4.98
N ALA A 87 7.23 -4.38 -4.11
CA ALA A 87 8.42 -3.63 -4.52
C ALA A 87 9.35 -4.47 -5.40
N GLU A 88 9.55 -5.74 -5.06
CA GLU A 88 10.33 -6.70 -5.84
C GLU A 88 9.71 -6.98 -7.21
N GLN A 89 8.41 -7.27 -7.27
CA GLN A 89 7.72 -7.54 -8.54
C GLN A 89 7.69 -6.30 -9.45
N ALA A 90 7.53 -5.11 -8.87
CA ALA A 90 7.66 -3.85 -9.61
C ALA A 90 9.10 -3.63 -10.11
N ALA A 91 10.13 -3.83 -9.28
CA ALA A 91 11.53 -3.72 -9.68
C ALA A 91 11.91 -4.70 -10.81
N LEU A 92 11.36 -5.91 -10.76
CA LEU A 92 11.50 -6.93 -11.81
C LEU A 92 10.81 -6.52 -13.12
N VAL A 93 9.63 -5.91 -13.06
CA VAL A 93 8.96 -5.32 -14.24
C VAL A 93 9.78 -4.15 -14.80
N THR A 94 10.34 -3.28 -13.94
CA THR A 94 11.27 -2.22 -14.33
C THR A 94 12.49 -2.78 -15.07
N ALA A 95 13.14 -3.81 -14.50
CA ALA A 95 14.30 -4.45 -15.13
C ALA A 95 13.94 -5.08 -16.48
N LYS A 96 12.86 -5.86 -16.56
CA LYS A 96 12.37 -6.48 -17.81
C LYS A 96 12.03 -5.43 -18.87
N ARG A 97 11.50 -4.26 -18.49
CA ARG A 97 11.23 -3.15 -19.43
C ARG A 97 12.50 -2.43 -19.90
N ILE A 98 13.45 -2.19 -18.99
CA ILE A 98 14.72 -1.53 -19.32
C ILE A 98 15.58 -2.42 -20.22
N ASP A 99 15.72 -3.70 -19.90
CA ASP A 99 16.45 -4.69 -20.70
C ASP A 99 15.93 -4.77 -22.15
N ALA A 100 14.60 -4.93 -22.30
CA ALA A 100 13.95 -4.94 -23.60
C ALA A 100 14.16 -3.63 -24.38
N ARG A 101 14.14 -2.47 -23.70
CA ARG A 101 14.37 -1.17 -24.36
C ARG A 101 15.83 -0.91 -24.73
N LEU A 102 16.78 -1.26 -23.87
CA LEU A 102 18.21 -1.20 -24.20
C LEU A 102 18.55 -2.12 -25.37
N THR A 103 17.99 -3.33 -25.39
CA THR A 103 18.16 -4.29 -26.49
C THR A 103 17.63 -3.74 -27.82
N VAL A 104 16.41 -3.18 -27.84
CA VAL A 104 15.86 -2.53 -29.04
C VAL A 104 16.70 -1.32 -29.46
N GLN A 105 17.06 -0.44 -28.53
CA GLN A 105 17.87 0.74 -28.83
C GLN A 105 19.32 0.41 -29.26
N ALA A 106 19.85 -0.76 -28.89
CA ALA A 106 21.15 -1.24 -29.37
C ALA A 106 21.08 -1.89 -30.77
N ALA A 107 19.93 -2.48 -31.13
CA ALA A 107 19.67 -2.95 -32.49
C ALA A 107 19.40 -1.79 -33.47
N ASP A 108 18.67 -0.76 -33.01
CA ASP A 108 18.22 0.36 -33.83
C ASP A 108 19.15 1.59 -33.80
N SER A 109 20.13 1.69 -32.87
CA SER A 109 20.79 2.97 -32.59
C SER A 109 22.12 2.97 -31.81
N ARG A 110 22.74 4.17 -31.81
CA ARG A 110 24.00 4.61 -31.16
C ARG A 110 24.26 4.22 -29.71
N LEU A 111 23.31 3.62 -29.00
CA LEU A 111 23.42 3.39 -27.55
C LEU A 111 24.53 2.40 -27.18
N GLY A 112 24.83 1.44 -28.06
CA GLY A 112 26.03 0.58 -27.94
C GLY A 112 27.33 1.20 -28.45
N GLU A 113 27.27 2.19 -29.34
CA GLU A 113 28.45 2.84 -29.95
C GLU A 113 29.09 3.90 -29.03
N LEU A 114 28.28 4.59 -28.22
CA LEU A 114 28.70 5.75 -27.41
C LEU A 114 29.37 5.34 -26.09
N VAL A 115 30.54 4.69 -26.19
CA VAL A 115 31.35 4.26 -25.04
C VAL A 115 32.23 5.39 -24.50
N GLY A 116 31.82 6.04 -23.40
CA GLY A 116 32.72 6.94 -22.64
C GLY A 116 32.03 7.93 -21.70
N LYS A 117 32.82 8.62 -20.86
CA LYS A 117 32.33 9.61 -19.86
C LYS A 117 31.62 10.84 -20.44
N GLY A 118 31.70 11.06 -21.76
CA GLY A 118 30.94 12.11 -22.45
C GLY A 118 29.53 11.67 -22.87
N ALA A 119 29.27 10.36 -22.98
CA ALA A 119 28.04 9.80 -23.52
C ALA A 119 26.82 10.10 -22.66
N ASP A 120 26.97 10.17 -21.33
CA ASP A 120 25.88 10.48 -20.39
C ASP A 120 25.12 11.76 -20.75
N ARG A 121 25.83 12.80 -21.21
CA ARG A 121 25.22 14.07 -21.61
C ARG A 121 24.43 13.99 -22.91
N LEU A 122 24.79 13.06 -23.79
CA LEU A 122 24.12 12.83 -25.07
C LEU A 122 22.94 11.86 -24.94
N LEU A 123 23.02 10.95 -23.97
CA LEU A 123 22.07 9.86 -23.76
C LEU A 123 21.04 10.12 -22.65
N ARG A 124 21.22 11.14 -21.79
CA ARG A 124 20.30 11.47 -20.69
C ARG A 124 18.83 11.56 -21.14
N GLY A 125 18.55 12.21 -22.27
CA GLY A 125 17.18 12.32 -22.80
C GLY A 125 16.58 11.00 -23.32
N GLU A 126 17.39 9.97 -23.58
CA GLU A 126 16.90 8.61 -23.84
C GLU A 126 16.74 7.81 -22.54
N TYR A 127 17.66 7.98 -21.58
CA TYR A 127 17.54 7.39 -20.23
C TYR A 127 16.27 7.86 -19.51
N GLU A 128 15.93 9.15 -19.61
CA GLU A 128 14.70 9.73 -19.07
C GLU A 128 13.44 9.12 -19.72
N LYS A 129 13.42 8.91 -21.04
CA LYS A 129 12.31 8.21 -21.72
C LYS A 129 12.16 6.76 -21.28
N VAL A 130 13.26 5.99 -21.22
CA VAL A 130 13.19 4.57 -20.85
C VAL A 130 12.81 4.40 -19.39
N ALA A 131 13.26 5.30 -18.50
CA ALA A 131 12.80 5.36 -17.11
C ALA A 131 11.29 5.65 -17.04
N GLN A 132 10.79 6.65 -17.77
CA GLN A 132 9.37 7.01 -17.80
C GLN A 132 8.48 5.87 -18.34
N GLU A 133 8.93 5.17 -19.41
CA GLU A 133 8.21 4.01 -19.93
C GLU A 133 8.16 2.85 -18.92
N ALA A 134 9.24 2.61 -18.17
CA ALA A 134 9.24 1.63 -17.08
C ALA A 134 8.32 2.07 -15.92
N GLY A 135 8.27 3.37 -15.61
CA GLY A 135 7.32 3.96 -14.66
C GLY A 135 5.86 3.68 -15.00
N GLY A 136 5.51 3.73 -16.30
CA GLY A 136 4.19 3.38 -16.80
C GLY A 136 3.77 1.94 -16.49
N GLU A 137 4.64 0.97 -16.77
CA GLU A 137 4.37 -0.47 -16.49
C GLU A 137 4.33 -0.75 -14.98
N VAL A 138 5.22 -0.15 -14.20
CA VAL A 138 5.21 -0.22 -12.71
C VAL A 138 3.90 0.33 -12.14
N GLY A 139 3.31 1.35 -12.77
CA GLY A 139 2.01 1.91 -12.41
C GLY A 139 0.88 0.86 -12.38
N LEU A 140 0.96 -0.20 -13.18
CA LEU A 140 0.00 -1.31 -13.17
C LEU A 140 0.17 -2.19 -11.92
N VAL A 141 1.42 -2.54 -11.57
CA VAL A 141 1.75 -3.34 -10.38
C VAL A 141 1.35 -2.59 -9.10
N LEU A 142 1.76 -1.31 -8.99
CA LEU A 142 1.42 -0.45 -7.85
C LEU A 142 -0.08 -0.15 -7.77
N GLY A 143 -0.75 0.05 -8.92
CA GLY A 143 -2.21 0.22 -8.98
C GLY A 143 -2.99 -1.01 -8.49
N GLY A 144 -2.53 -2.21 -8.85
CA GLY A 144 -3.07 -3.47 -8.33
C GLY A 144 -2.92 -3.59 -6.81
N ALA A 145 -1.73 -3.28 -6.29
CA ALA A 145 -1.43 -3.27 -4.87
C ALA A 145 -2.25 -2.21 -4.08
N ILE A 146 -2.45 -1.01 -4.63
CA ILE A 146 -3.31 0.03 -4.05
C ILE A 146 -4.78 -0.44 -3.96
N ASN A 147 -5.30 -1.09 -4.99
CA ASN A 147 -6.67 -1.62 -4.98
C ASN A 147 -6.83 -2.78 -3.97
N ARG A 148 -5.82 -3.66 -3.88
CA ARG A 148 -5.73 -4.69 -2.83
C ARG A 148 -5.76 -4.07 -1.42
N ALA A 149 -4.98 -3.02 -1.18
CA ALA A 149 -4.89 -2.38 0.12
C ALA A 149 -6.19 -1.69 0.54
N ARG A 150 -6.88 -1.03 -0.41
CA ARG A 150 -8.23 -0.47 -0.21
C ARG A 150 -9.24 -1.56 0.21
N PHE A 151 -9.19 -2.72 -0.44
CA PHE A 151 -10.04 -3.86 -0.08
C PHE A 151 -9.74 -4.41 1.33
N VAL A 152 -8.46 -4.51 1.71
CA VAL A 152 -8.05 -4.93 3.08
C VAL A 152 -8.57 -3.93 4.13
N HIS A 153 -8.45 -2.63 3.89
CA HIS A 153 -8.98 -1.59 4.79
C HIS A 153 -10.51 -1.70 4.97
N GLN A 154 -11.25 -1.78 3.86
CA GLN A 154 -12.72 -1.90 3.87
C GLN A 154 -13.20 -3.18 4.56
N LEU A 155 -12.47 -4.29 4.42
CA LEU A 155 -12.75 -5.53 5.14
C LEU A 155 -12.54 -5.37 6.66
N ALA A 156 -11.45 -4.71 7.08
CA ALA A 156 -11.17 -4.42 8.48
C ALA A 156 -12.15 -3.40 9.11
N GLU A 157 -12.69 -2.46 8.32
CA GLU A 157 -13.81 -1.59 8.74
C GLU A 157 -15.10 -2.39 8.91
N THR A 158 -15.46 -3.21 7.92
CA THR A 158 -16.66 -4.04 7.94
C THR A 158 -16.65 -5.02 9.13
N GLN A 159 -15.50 -5.64 9.42
CA GLN A 159 -15.32 -6.50 10.59
C GLN A 159 -15.46 -5.74 11.92
N ARG A 160 -14.92 -4.52 12.03
CA ARG A 160 -15.12 -3.67 13.22
C ARG A 160 -16.59 -3.29 13.43
N HIS A 161 -17.30 -2.90 12.38
CA HIS A 161 -18.73 -2.59 12.45
C HIS A 161 -19.58 -3.83 12.77
N ALA A 162 -19.26 -4.98 12.19
CA ALA A 162 -19.93 -6.24 12.52
C ALA A 162 -19.72 -6.63 14.00
N ALA A 163 -18.49 -6.55 14.51
CA ALA A 163 -18.17 -6.83 15.91
C ALA A 163 -18.88 -5.85 16.86
N ALA A 164 -18.92 -4.56 16.53
CA ALA A 164 -19.66 -3.54 17.30
C ALA A 164 -21.18 -3.76 17.30
N GLY A 165 -21.73 -4.45 16.29
CA GLY A 165 -23.13 -4.86 16.24
C GLY A 165 -23.48 -6.07 17.11
N VAL A 166 -22.49 -6.86 17.55
CA VAL A 166 -22.71 -8.03 18.41
C VAL A 166 -22.68 -7.62 19.87
N THR A 167 -23.79 -7.04 20.34
CA THR A 167 -24.09 -7.02 21.77
C THR A 167 -24.29 -8.47 22.24
N PRO A 168 -23.50 -9.01 23.19
CA PRO A 168 -23.73 -10.37 23.67
C PRO A 168 -25.15 -10.51 24.24
N PRO A 169 -25.88 -11.60 23.96
CA PRO A 169 -27.20 -11.81 24.53
C PRO A 169 -27.08 -11.83 26.06
N GLY A 170 -27.65 -10.82 26.71
CA GLY A 170 -27.40 -10.53 28.12
C GLY A 170 -27.63 -11.76 29.00
N ARG A 171 -26.61 -12.15 29.76
CA ARG A 171 -26.69 -13.24 30.75
C ARG A 171 -27.87 -12.93 31.67
N ARG A 172 -28.92 -13.75 31.59
CA ARG A 172 -30.16 -13.53 32.36
C ARG A 172 -29.80 -13.32 33.84
N PRO A 173 -30.36 -12.32 34.54
CA PRO A 173 -30.22 -12.24 35.99
C PRO A 173 -30.78 -13.53 36.57
N GLU A 174 -29.98 -14.23 37.38
CA GLU A 174 -30.36 -15.51 37.94
C GLU A 174 -31.55 -15.34 38.89
N SER A 175 -32.58 -16.16 38.70
CA SER A 175 -33.80 -16.14 39.52
C SER A 175 -33.49 -16.54 40.96
N ARG A 176 -33.12 -15.56 41.80
CA ARG A 176 -32.82 -15.81 43.21
C ARG A 176 -34.10 -16.24 43.93
N THR A 177 -34.12 -17.50 44.36
CA THR A 177 -35.25 -18.15 45.02
C THR A 177 -35.69 -17.35 46.25
N ALA A 178 -37.01 -17.17 46.40
CA ALA A 178 -37.58 -16.57 47.59
C ALA A 178 -37.58 -17.56 48.76
N THR A 179 -37.22 -17.08 49.96
CA THR A 179 -37.43 -17.78 51.23
C THR A 179 -38.26 -16.86 52.12
N SER A 180 -39.35 -17.38 52.68
CA SER A 180 -40.40 -16.58 53.32
C SER A 180 -40.28 -16.51 54.84
N THR A 181 -40.44 -15.31 55.39
CA THR A 181 -40.97 -15.09 56.75
C THR A 181 -41.86 -13.84 56.74
N PRO A 182 -43.13 -13.92 57.17
CA PRO A 182 -44.02 -12.77 57.30
C PRO A 182 -44.01 -12.22 58.73
N ASP A 183 -44.17 -10.90 58.87
CA ASP A 183 -45.00 -10.30 59.93
C ASP A 183 -45.35 -8.83 59.60
N THR A 184 -46.48 -8.36 60.12
CA THR A 184 -47.13 -7.04 59.88
C THR A 184 -48.02 -6.70 61.11
N PRO A 185 -48.69 -5.52 61.29
CA PRO A 185 -49.06 -4.46 60.32
C PRO A 185 -48.96 -2.99 60.84
N THR A 186 -49.63 -2.04 60.13
CA THR A 186 -50.15 -0.73 60.66
C THR A 186 -49.10 0.41 60.72
N THR A 187 -49.27 1.65 60.22
CA THR A 187 -50.36 2.50 59.62
C THR A 187 -49.68 3.56 58.67
N LYS A 188 -50.29 4.45 57.86
CA LYS A 188 -51.64 4.77 57.30
C LYS A 188 -51.40 5.65 56.03
N PRO A 189 -52.25 5.70 54.97
CA PRO A 189 -51.89 6.41 53.73
C PRO A 189 -52.58 7.78 53.51
N ALA A 190 -51.97 8.57 52.63
CA ALA A 190 -52.57 9.55 51.70
C ALA A 190 -51.62 9.56 50.48
N ASP A 191 -52.01 9.33 49.23
CA ASP A 191 -53.22 9.67 48.45
C ASP A 191 -53.49 11.18 48.31
N ARG A 192 -53.07 11.70 47.15
CA ARG A 192 -53.83 12.67 46.36
C ARG A 192 -53.36 12.64 44.89
N THR A 193 -54.26 12.17 44.02
CA THR A 193 -54.65 12.79 42.73
C THR A 193 -53.71 13.86 42.13
N ARG A 194 -53.42 13.93 40.82
CA ARG A 194 -53.70 13.17 39.58
C ARG A 194 -52.98 14.00 38.44
N PRO A 195 -53.14 13.74 37.13
CA PRO A 195 -52.09 14.07 36.15
C PRO A 195 -52.30 15.39 35.39
N ASN A 196 -51.33 15.74 34.53
CA ASN A 196 -51.67 16.39 33.27
C ASN A 196 -50.87 15.85 32.05
N ARG A 197 -51.51 15.94 30.89
CA ARG A 197 -51.11 15.53 29.52
C ARG A 197 -51.57 16.70 28.60
N PRO A 198 -51.44 16.69 27.26
CA PRO A 198 -50.39 16.17 26.38
C PRO A 198 -49.79 17.25 25.41
N GLN A 199 -48.56 17.00 24.93
CA GLN A 199 -48.10 17.36 23.57
C GLN A 199 -48.20 18.87 23.12
N PRO A 200 -48.41 19.25 21.83
CA PRO A 200 -47.29 19.80 21.06
C PRO A 200 -47.58 21.08 20.24
N HIS A 201 -46.56 21.86 19.87
CA HIS A 201 -46.71 22.85 18.80
C HIS A 201 -45.56 22.87 17.79
N THR A 202 -45.95 22.91 16.52
CA THR A 202 -45.13 23.00 15.31
C THR A 202 -44.78 24.46 14.97
N ARG A 203 -43.88 24.60 13.98
CA ARG A 203 -43.41 25.86 13.35
C ARG A 203 -44.45 27.00 13.28
N GLY A 204 -43.97 28.21 13.57
CA GLY A 204 -44.25 29.43 12.82
C GLY A 204 -42.92 29.98 12.34
#